data_AF-F6RT14-F1
#
_entry.id   AF-F6RT14-F1
#
_cell.length_a   1.000
_cell.length_b   1.000
_cell.length_c   1.000
_cell.angle_alpha   90.00
_cell.angle_beta   90.00
_cell.angle_gamma   90.00
#
_symmetry.space_group_name_H-M   'P 1'
#
loop_
_entity.id
_entity.type
_entity.pdbx_description
1 polymer ?
#
loop_
_entity_poly.entity_id
_entity_poly.type
_entity_poly.pdbx_seq_one_letter_code
_entity_poly.pdbx_strand_id
1 'polypeptide(L)'
;MVSIRPLFALCFLLVQVHGLENAMRDLSVVNQTTTLALKYRCNHPDEFINDVTICLTSFARYSQNMTSQEICDFKLIWRPYDTLSRCINASTSNGNCWDRYALFDDVMRSVTHPQFFNHCDKTEALVQPNNKHTVFVIIGLSCFLSVCGIILANYLVSMDD
;
A
#
# COMPACT_ATOMS: atom_id res chain seq x y z
N MET A 1 18.63 -49.13 -3.36
CA MET A 1 17.21 -48.76 -3.55
C MET A 1 16.87 -47.67 -2.54
N VAL A 2 16.78 -46.42 -2.97
CA VAL A 2 16.46 -45.29 -2.07
C VAL A 2 14.96 -45.29 -1.81
N SER A 3 14.56 -45.29 -0.53
CA SER A 3 13.15 -45.30 -0.11
C SER A 3 12.52 -43.94 -0.42
N ILE A 4 11.55 -43.93 -1.34
CA ILE A 4 10.83 -42.72 -1.81
C ILE A 4 9.65 -42.37 -0.87
N ARG A 5 9.31 -43.26 0.07
CA ARG A 5 8.19 -43.10 1.03
C ARG A 5 8.24 -41.87 1.95
N PRO A 6 9.39 -41.38 2.47
CA PRO A 6 9.41 -40.21 3.34
C PRO A 6 9.16 -38.90 2.59
N LEU A 7 9.45 -38.83 1.29
CA LEU A 7 9.21 -37.63 0.45
C LEU A 7 7.72 -37.40 0.19
N PHE A 8 6.95 -38.47 -0.02
CA PHE A 8 5.49 -38.35 -0.22
C PHE A 8 4.75 -37.91 1.05
N ALA A 9 5.17 -38.41 2.22
CA ALA A 9 4.58 -37.99 3.50
C ALA A 9 4.87 -36.50 3.80
N LEU A 10 6.07 -36.01 3.47
CA LEU A 10 6.42 -34.60 3.62
C LEU A 10 5.63 -33.70 2.66
N CYS A 11 5.48 -34.08 1.39
CA CYS A 11 4.65 -33.34 0.44
C CYS A 11 3.17 -33.29 0.87
N PHE A 12 2.62 -34.40 1.36
CA PHE A 12 1.21 -34.42 1.80
C PHE A 12 0.97 -33.54 3.03
N LEU A 13 1.91 -33.55 3.99
CA LEU A 13 1.87 -32.65 5.15
C LEU A 13 2.04 -31.18 4.73
N LEU A 14 2.96 -30.86 3.83
CA LEU A 14 3.15 -29.49 3.33
C LEU A 14 1.93 -28.96 2.58
N VAL A 15 1.26 -29.80 1.80
CA VAL A 15 0.02 -29.45 1.09
C VAL A 15 -1.14 -29.21 2.07
N GLN A 16 -1.26 -30.04 3.13
CA GLN A 16 -2.28 -29.84 4.16
C GLN A 16 -2.03 -28.59 5.02
N VAL A 17 -0.77 -28.31 5.36
CA VAL A 17 -0.39 -27.11 6.12
C VAL A 17 -0.66 -25.83 5.31
N HIS A 18 -0.29 -25.80 4.03
CA HIS A 18 -0.59 -24.66 3.15
C HIS A 18 -2.11 -24.47 2.95
N GLY A 19 -2.87 -25.56 2.83
CA GLY A 19 -4.34 -25.51 2.73
C GLY A 19 -5.00 -24.96 4.00
N LEU A 20 -4.48 -25.35 5.18
CA LEU A 20 -4.98 -24.88 6.46
C LEU A 20 -4.62 -23.41 6.73
N GLU A 21 -3.41 -22.98 6.37
CA GLU A 21 -2.98 -21.58 6.49
C GLU A 21 -3.81 -20.64 5.62
N ASN A 22 -4.16 -21.07 4.39
CA ASN A 22 -5.03 -20.29 3.52
C ASN A 22 -6.46 -20.20 4.07
N ALA A 23 -7.03 -21.31 4.57
CA ALA A 23 -8.36 -21.31 5.17
C ALA A 23 -8.43 -20.45 6.45
N MET A 24 -7.38 -20.44 7.27
CA MET A 24 -7.29 -19.57 8.46
C MET A 24 -7.15 -18.09 8.10
N ARG A 25 -6.40 -17.76 7.03
CA ARG A 25 -6.31 -16.38 6.52
C ARG A 25 -7.67 -15.90 6.02
N ASP A 26 -8.38 -16.72 5.26
CA ASP A 26 -9.70 -16.37 4.73
C ASP A 26 -10.72 -16.17 5.87
N LEU A 27 -10.69 -17.03 6.90
CA LEU A 27 -11.56 -16.87 8.07
C LEU A 27 -11.24 -15.59 8.87
N SER A 28 -9.95 -15.24 9.02
CA SER A 28 -9.51 -14.01 9.68
C SER A 28 -9.98 -12.77 8.92
N VAL A 29 -9.83 -12.77 7.59
CA VAL A 29 -10.26 -11.68 6.71
C VAL A 29 -11.77 -11.48 6.81
N VAL A 30 -12.55 -12.55 6.73
CA VAL A 30 -14.02 -12.50 6.86
C VAL A 30 -14.43 -11.95 8.23
N ASN A 31 -13.83 -12.42 9.32
CA ASN A 31 -14.19 -11.94 10.66
C ASN A 31 -13.88 -10.44 10.86
N GLN A 32 -12.71 -9.98 10.39
CA GLN A 32 -12.32 -8.57 10.47
C GLN A 32 -13.22 -7.69 9.61
N THR A 33 -13.49 -8.09 8.36
CA THR A 33 -14.37 -7.34 7.45
C THR A 33 -15.81 -7.28 7.94
N THR A 34 -16.35 -8.37 8.51
CA THR A 34 -17.66 -8.36 9.19
C THR A 34 -17.70 -7.37 10.35
N THR A 35 -16.65 -7.35 11.18
CA THR A 35 -16.57 -6.40 12.30
C THR A 35 -16.58 -4.95 11.81
N LEU A 36 -15.85 -4.66 10.74
CA LEU A 36 -15.85 -3.34 10.11
C LEU A 36 -17.20 -3.00 9.49
N ALA A 37 -17.85 -3.93 8.79
CA ALA A 37 -19.17 -3.72 8.18
C ALA A 37 -20.22 -3.31 9.24
N LEU A 38 -20.19 -3.97 10.40
CA LEU A 38 -21.05 -3.65 11.54
C LEU A 38 -20.69 -2.29 12.17
N LYS A 39 -19.40 -2.02 12.39
CA LYS A 39 -18.91 -0.74 12.95
C LYS A 39 -19.38 0.45 12.10
N TYR A 40 -19.31 0.31 10.77
CA TYR A 40 -19.64 1.36 9.81
C TYR A 40 -21.09 1.32 9.29
N ARG A 41 -21.94 0.46 9.89
CA ARG A 41 -23.38 0.36 9.60
C ARG A 41 -23.67 0.22 8.11
N CYS A 42 -23.01 -0.74 7.45
CA CYS A 42 -23.29 -1.07 6.06
C CYS A 42 -24.72 -1.60 5.90
N ASN A 43 -25.44 -1.13 4.89
CA ASN A 43 -26.78 -1.62 4.57
C ASN A 43 -26.73 -2.99 3.87
N HIS A 44 -25.63 -3.29 3.16
CA HIS A 44 -25.39 -4.56 2.48
C HIS A 44 -24.06 -5.17 2.96
N PRO A 45 -23.98 -5.65 4.22
CA PRO A 45 -22.74 -6.15 4.79
C PRO A 45 -22.20 -7.38 4.05
N ASP A 46 -23.08 -8.30 3.64
CA ASP A 46 -22.66 -9.53 2.94
C ASP A 46 -22.04 -9.26 1.57
N GLU A 47 -22.61 -8.30 0.81
CA GLU A 47 -22.06 -7.85 -0.48
C GLU A 47 -20.69 -7.22 -0.29
N PHE A 48 -20.55 -6.34 0.71
CA PHE A 48 -19.25 -5.74 1.05
C PHE A 48 -18.20 -6.79 1.44
N ILE A 49 -18.55 -7.73 2.32
CA ILE A 49 -17.62 -8.79 2.77
C ILE A 49 -17.19 -9.66 1.59
N ASN A 50 -18.14 -10.07 0.75
CA ASN A 50 -17.85 -10.88 -0.43
C ASN A 50 -16.96 -10.15 -1.43
N ASP A 51 -17.28 -8.90 -1.75
CA ASP A 51 -16.49 -8.09 -2.67
C ASP A 51 -15.06 -7.88 -2.15
N VAL A 52 -14.89 -7.50 -0.88
CA VAL A 52 -13.55 -7.33 -0.28
C VAL A 52 -12.77 -8.65 -0.29
N THR A 53 -13.43 -9.78 0.00
CA THR A 53 -12.81 -11.11 -0.06
C THR A 53 -12.32 -11.43 -1.47
N ILE A 54 -13.12 -11.13 -2.51
CA ILE A 54 -12.74 -11.29 -3.91
C ILE A 54 -11.54 -10.40 -4.26
N CYS A 55 -11.57 -9.13 -3.86
CA CYS A 55 -10.46 -8.19 -4.09
C CYS A 55 -9.14 -8.73 -3.49
N LEU A 56 -9.17 -9.16 -2.23
CA LEU A 56 -8.00 -9.66 -1.51
C LEU A 56 -7.52 -11.00 -2.09
N THR A 57 -8.43 -11.90 -2.47
CA THR A 57 -8.11 -13.17 -3.12
C THR A 57 -7.42 -12.94 -4.46
N SER A 58 -7.89 -11.97 -5.24
CA SER A 58 -7.27 -11.59 -6.52
C SER A 58 -5.84 -11.10 -6.32
N PHE A 59 -5.62 -10.22 -5.33
CA PHE A 59 -4.29 -9.73 -5.00
C PHE A 59 -3.38 -10.85 -4.45
N ALA A 60 -3.92 -11.73 -3.60
CA ALA A 60 -3.19 -12.88 -3.07
C ALA A 60 -2.68 -13.79 -4.19
N ARG A 61 -3.52 -14.06 -5.20
CA ARG A 61 -3.14 -14.85 -6.38
C ARG A 61 -2.03 -14.18 -7.18
N TYR A 62 -2.06 -12.85 -7.30
CA TYR A 62 -0.96 -12.10 -7.91
C TYR A 62 0.34 -12.23 -7.10
N SER A 63 0.26 -12.07 -5.77
CA SER A 63 1.42 -12.11 -4.89
C SER A 63 2.02 -13.50 -4.69
N GLN A 64 1.31 -14.58 -5.02
CA GLN A 64 1.80 -15.97 -4.89
C GLN A 64 3.10 -16.23 -5.65
N ASN A 65 3.36 -15.48 -6.72
CA ASN A 65 4.57 -15.62 -7.54
C ASN A 65 5.69 -14.65 -7.12
N MET A 66 5.53 -13.91 -6.02
CA MET A 66 6.50 -12.94 -5.53
C MET A 66 7.19 -13.45 -4.27
N THR A 67 8.47 -13.13 -4.13
CA THR A 67 9.20 -13.32 -2.87
C THR A 67 8.75 -12.30 -1.82
N SER A 68 9.00 -12.59 -0.54
CA SER A 68 8.74 -11.68 0.58
C SER A 68 9.47 -10.33 0.44
N GLN A 69 10.54 -10.24 -0.34
CA GLN A 69 11.24 -8.98 -0.57
C GLN A 69 10.63 -8.19 -1.72
N GLU A 70 10.22 -8.86 -2.79
CA GLU A 70 9.56 -8.23 -3.95
C GLU A 70 8.20 -7.65 -3.59
N ILE A 71 7.43 -8.31 -2.71
CA ILE A 71 6.13 -7.78 -2.27
C ILE A 71 6.28 -6.46 -1.47
N CYS A 72 7.43 -6.25 -0.83
CA CYS A 72 7.74 -5.03 -0.10
C CYS A 72 8.29 -3.90 -0.98
N ASP A 73 8.70 -4.17 -2.23
CA ASP A 73 9.09 -3.13 -3.17
C ASP A 73 7.85 -2.50 -3.82
N PHE A 74 7.46 -1.32 -3.33
CA PHE A 74 6.30 -0.60 -3.85
C PHE A 74 6.38 -0.36 -5.37
N LYS A 75 7.57 -0.24 -5.96
CA LYS A 75 7.73 -0.07 -7.42
C LYS A 75 7.31 -1.29 -8.21
N LEU A 76 7.37 -2.49 -7.62
CA LEU A 76 6.90 -3.72 -8.26
C LEU A 76 5.39 -3.90 -8.06
N ILE A 77 4.87 -3.52 -6.89
CA ILE A 77 3.48 -3.77 -6.52
C ILE A 77 2.51 -2.59 -6.73
N TRP A 78 2.95 -1.42 -7.18
CA TRP A 78 2.05 -0.24 -7.23
C TRP A 78 0.80 -0.46 -8.09
N ARG A 79 0.92 -1.11 -9.27
CA ARG A 79 -0.23 -1.41 -10.15
C ARG A 79 -1.23 -2.37 -9.53
N PRO A 80 -0.81 -3.57 -9.07
CA PRO A 80 -1.74 -4.50 -8.44
C PRO A 80 -2.30 -3.92 -7.12
N TYR A 81 -1.52 -3.12 -6.38
CA TYR A 81 -1.99 -2.43 -5.18
C TYR A 81 -3.02 -1.34 -5.49
N ASP A 82 -2.84 -0.55 -6.55
CA ASP A 82 -3.84 0.44 -7.01
C ASP A 82 -5.13 -0.26 -7.47
N THR A 83 -5.00 -1.36 -8.20
CA THR A 83 -6.15 -2.20 -8.59
C THR A 83 -6.91 -2.71 -7.35
N LEU A 84 -6.19 -3.24 -6.36
CA LEU A 84 -6.77 -3.70 -5.10
C LEU A 84 -7.47 -2.56 -4.36
N SER A 85 -6.81 -1.41 -4.24
CA SER A 85 -7.36 -0.23 -3.54
C SER A 85 -8.65 0.27 -4.20
N ARG A 86 -8.68 0.34 -5.54
CA ARG A 86 -9.90 0.71 -6.28
C ARG A 86 -11.01 -0.33 -6.12
N CYS A 87 -10.67 -1.61 -6.11
CA CYS A 87 -11.62 -2.70 -5.89
C CYS A 87 -12.29 -2.55 -4.51
N ILE A 88 -11.50 -2.40 -3.43
CA ILE A 88 -12.01 -2.21 -2.07
C ILE A 88 -12.84 -0.93 -1.97
N ASN A 89 -12.39 0.18 -2.56
CA ASN A 89 -13.15 1.42 -2.57
C ASN A 89 -14.53 1.27 -3.25
N ALA A 90 -14.60 0.51 -4.37
CA ALA A 90 -15.87 0.16 -4.99
C ALA A 90 -16.75 -0.70 -4.06
N SER A 91 -16.16 -1.69 -3.36
CA SER A 91 -16.87 -2.51 -2.36
C SER A 91 -17.49 -1.67 -1.24
N THR A 92 -16.78 -0.64 -0.74
CA THR A 92 -17.35 0.26 0.30
C THR A 92 -18.55 1.05 -0.21
N SER A 93 -18.60 1.33 -1.53
CA SER A 93 -19.73 2.00 -2.16
C SER A 93 -20.91 1.04 -2.36
N ASN A 94 -20.64 -0.20 -2.78
CA ASN A 94 -21.66 -1.25 -2.93
C ASN A 94 -22.31 -1.61 -1.58
N GLY A 95 -21.51 -1.72 -0.52
CA GLY A 95 -21.98 -1.98 0.84
C GLY A 95 -22.88 -0.90 1.43
N ASN A 96 -22.91 0.29 0.81
CA ASN A 96 -23.69 1.46 1.23
C ASN A 96 -23.53 1.75 2.74
N CYS A 97 -22.29 2.00 3.15
CA CYS A 97 -21.89 2.21 4.54
C CYS A 97 -21.81 3.71 4.89
N TRP A 98 -21.99 4.06 6.16
CA TRP A 98 -22.17 5.44 6.61
C TRP A 98 -20.93 6.33 6.40
N ASP A 99 -19.73 5.81 6.68
CA ASP A 99 -18.46 6.51 6.48
C ASP A 99 -17.53 5.68 5.60
N ARG A 100 -17.76 5.76 4.28
CA ARG A 100 -17.05 4.93 3.30
C ARG A 100 -15.54 5.16 3.28
N TYR A 101 -15.09 6.39 3.54
CA TYR A 101 -13.66 6.74 3.45
C TYR A 101 -12.92 6.22 4.66
N ALA A 102 -13.49 6.40 5.86
CA ALA A 102 -12.90 5.80 7.06
C ALA A 102 -12.99 4.27 7.03
N LEU A 103 -14.05 3.69 6.47
CA LEU A 103 -14.14 2.24 6.25
C LEU A 103 -13.05 1.75 5.30
N PHE A 104 -12.85 2.43 4.16
CA PHE A 104 -11.77 2.11 3.22
C PHE A 104 -10.41 2.14 3.91
N ASP A 105 -10.10 3.22 4.63
CA ASP A 105 -8.84 3.36 5.36
C ASP A 105 -8.66 2.25 6.41
N ASP A 106 -9.72 1.90 7.14
CA ASP A 106 -9.69 0.80 8.11
C ASP A 106 -9.47 -0.55 7.43
N VAL A 107 -10.14 -0.86 6.31
CA VAL A 107 -9.89 -2.12 5.57
C VAL A 107 -8.44 -2.20 5.12
N MET A 108 -7.92 -1.14 4.51
CA MET A 108 -6.53 -1.10 4.04
C MET A 108 -5.54 -1.28 5.20
N ARG A 109 -5.79 -0.63 6.34
CA ARG A 109 -4.89 -0.62 7.49
C ARG A 109 -4.98 -1.85 8.38
N SER A 110 -6.18 -2.38 8.63
CA SER A 110 -6.39 -3.47 9.60
C SER A 110 -6.53 -4.85 8.97
N VAL A 111 -6.82 -4.92 7.67
CA VAL A 111 -6.97 -6.18 6.94
C VAL A 111 -5.84 -6.32 5.92
N THR A 112 -5.75 -5.41 4.95
CA THR A 112 -4.82 -5.55 3.81
C THR A 112 -3.36 -5.47 4.24
N HIS A 113 -2.97 -4.43 4.98
CA HIS A 113 -1.58 -4.25 5.41
C HIS A 113 -1.04 -5.39 6.29
N PRO A 114 -1.76 -5.84 7.34
CA PRO A 114 -1.32 -6.97 8.15
C PRO A 114 -1.27 -8.29 7.37
N GLN A 115 -2.15 -8.48 6.39
CA GLN A 115 -2.21 -9.73 5.63
C GLN A 115 -1.03 -9.90 4.65
N PHE A 116 -0.63 -8.82 3.96
CA PHE A 116 0.38 -8.90 2.90
C PHE A 116 1.71 -8.23 3.23
N PHE A 117 1.72 -7.25 4.14
CA PHE A 117 2.85 -6.34 4.33
C PHE A 117 3.35 -6.28 5.78
N ASN A 118 2.93 -7.21 6.64
CA ASN A 118 3.35 -7.23 8.06
C ASN A 118 4.87 -7.36 8.29
N HIS A 119 5.58 -7.89 7.29
CA HIS A 119 7.03 -8.13 7.31
C HIS A 119 7.81 -7.07 6.54
N CYS A 120 7.13 -6.10 5.93
CA CYS A 120 7.77 -5.02 5.21
C CYS A 120 8.21 -3.93 6.17
N ASP A 121 9.46 -3.48 6.02
CA ASP A 121 9.93 -2.31 6.72
C ASP A 121 9.15 -1.09 6.27
N LYS A 122 8.78 -0.24 7.24
CA LYS A 122 8.25 1.08 6.93
C LYS A 122 9.38 1.85 6.26
N THR A 123 9.27 2.06 4.96
CA THR A 123 10.22 2.91 4.23
C THR A 123 10.24 4.27 4.91
N GLU A 124 11.44 4.80 5.16
CA GLU A 124 11.60 6.14 5.72
C GLU A 124 10.81 7.12 4.84
N ALA A 125 9.71 7.64 5.38
CA ALA A 125 8.97 8.74 4.76
C ALA A 125 9.98 9.82 4.39
N LEU A 126 9.86 10.39 3.18
CA LEU A 126 10.73 11.45 2.65
C LEU A 126 11.21 12.34 3.79
N VAL A 127 12.44 12.11 4.25
CA VAL A 127 13.01 12.84 5.37
C VAL A 127 13.05 14.27 4.90
N GLN A 128 12.25 15.13 5.54
CA GLN A 128 12.25 16.55 5.24
C GLN A 128 13.70 17.02 5.38
N PRO A 129 14.35 17.50 4.31
CA PRO A 129 15.77 17.85 4.38
C PRO A 129 15.94 18.89 5.48
N ASN A 130 16.91 18.63 6.36
CA ASN A 130 17.18 19.39 7.58
C ASN A 130 17.01 20.90 7.31
N ASN A 131 16.06 21.55 8.02
CA ASN A 131 15.58 22.91 7.74
C ASN A 131 16.69 23.95 7.49
N LYS A 132 17.86 23.76 8.07
CA LYS A 132 19.05 24.60 7.86
C LYS A 132 19.48 24.65 6.39
N HIS A 133 19.54 23.51 5.69
CA HIS A 133 19.93 23.47 4.28
C HIS A 133 18.90 24.17 3.39
N THR A 134 17.61 23.97 3.65
CA THR A 134 16.52 24.62 2.92
C THR A 134 16.60 26.15 3.07
N VAL A 135 16.85 26.64 4.29
CA VAL A 135 17.03 28.08 4.54
C VAL A 135 18.25 28.64 3.82
N PHE A 136 19.40 27.94 3.84
CA PHE A 136 20.59 28.38 3.11
C PHE A 136 20.40 28.40 1.59
N VAL A 137 19.66 27.44 1.04
CA VAL A 137 19.32 27.41 -0.40
C VAL A 137 18.42 28.60 -0.76
N ILE A 138 17.39 28.88 0.05
CA ILE A 138 16.49 30.01 -0.17
C ILE A 138 17.24 31.35 -0.08
N ILE A 139 18.06 31.53 0.96
CA ILE A 139 18.86 32.75 1.12
C ILE A 139 19.86 32.88 -0.03
N GLY A 140 20.54 31.81 -0.41
CA GLY A 140 21.49 31.79 -1.52
C GLY A 140 20.86 32.22 -2.85
N LEU A 141 19.69 31.65 -3.18
CA LEU A 141 18.92 32.03 -4.37
C LEU A 141 18.48 33.50 -4.34
N SER A 142 18.05 33.99 -3.17
CA SER A 142 17.60 35.39 -3.00
C SER A 142 18.76 36.39 -3.19
N CYS A 143 19.92 36.08 -2.64
CA CYS A 143 21.13 36.88 -2.82
C CYS A 143 21.60 36.86 -4.28
N PHE A 144 21.58 35.69 -4.93
CA PHE A 144 21.98 35.56 -6.33
C PHE A 144 21.09 36.40 -7.25
N LEU A 145 19.76 36.33 -7.10
CA LEU A 145 18.82 37.13 -7.88
C LEU A 145 19.04 38.63 -7.69
N SER A 146 19.34 39.06 -6.47
CA SER A 146 19.61 40.47 -6.16
C SER A 146 20.87 40.97 -6.87
N VAL A 147 21.95 40.19 -6.84
CA VAL A 147 23.22 40.54 -7.51
C VAL A 147 23.05 40.52 -9.03
N CYS A 148 22.41 39.49 -9.59
CA CYS A 148 22.13 39.42 -11.02
C CYS A 148 21.23 40.58 -11.50
N GLY A 149 20.24 40.97 -10.70
CA GLY A 149 19.38 42.12 -11.01
C GLY A 149 20.16 43.43 -11.08
N ILE A 150 21.09 43.67 -10.15
CA ILE A 150 21.95 44.86 -10.15
C ILE A 150 22.91 44.86 -11.35
N ILE A 151 23.52 43.71 -11.66
CA ILE A 151 24.42 43.57 -12.81
C ILE A 151 23.66 43.80 -14.12
N LEU A 152 22.46 43.23 -14.25
CA LEU A 152 21.61 43.41 -15.43
C LEU A 152 21.15 44.85 -15.58
N ALA A 153 20.77 45.53 -14.50
CA ALA A 153 20.38 46.93 -14.53
C ALA A 153 21.55 47.84 -14.96
N ASN A 154 22.75 47.62 -14.40
CA ASN A 154 23.94 48.38 -14.80
C ASN A 154 24.34 48.11 -16.25
N TYR A 155 24.21 46.86 -16.73
CA TYR A 155 24.45 46.51 -18.12
C TYR A 155 23.47 47.21 -19.07
N LEU A 156 22.18 47.22 -18.74
CA LEU A 156 21.16 47.90 -19.55
C LEU A 156 21.39 49.42 -19.60
N VAL A 157 21.72 50.05 -18.47
CA VAL A 157 22.07 51.48 -18.44
C VAL A 157 23.27 51.79 -19.32
N SER A 158 24.28 50.92 -19.35
CA SER A 158 25.47 51.11 -20.20
C SER A 158 25.23 50.93 -21.70
N MET A 159 24.07 50.40 -22.10
CA MET A 159 23.67 50.26 -23.51
C MET A 159 22.83 51.43 -24.01
N ASP A 160 22.27 52.25 -23.12
CA ASP A 160 21.47 53.44 -23.45
C ASP A 160 22.33 54.72 -23.67
N ASP A 161 23.64 54.65 -23.36
CA ASP A 161 24.67 55.64 -23.74
C ASP A 161 25.39 55.25 -25.04
#